data_AF-A0A7S4ER95-F1
#
_entry.id   AF-A0A7S4ER95-F1
#
_cell.length_a   1.000
_cell.length_b   1.000
_cell.length_c   1.000
_cell.angle_alpha   90.00
_cell.angle_beta   90.00
_cell.angle_gamma   90.00
#
_symmetry.space_group_name_H-M   'P 1'
#
loop_
_entity.id
_entity.type
_entity.pdbx_description
1 polymer ?
#
loop_
_entity_poly.entity_id
_entity_poly.type
_entity_poly.pdbx_seq_one_letter_code
_entity_poly.pdbx_strand_id
1 'polypeptide(L)'
;MRRSLSIPFVAFCACITAYCFIAKLFEILTLLDYFEEPSVHHDEGCVKTMLIGASEDQRKFNSNSILMTQWRVAGYMTGEEKLPGAMYVASGFQEGAARSKSAKEFVENNLKIQELPIINYPEGVNFHPHGIYIRKEDRTLYVINHAYEKGGERIDVFGIATADDGDDDIENDIPNRLDYQYSITSDWMKKEMNGILNALVVVEKNKFYVTQYLPIPEGHDGWLSFETYIDLERFKMLVFGKKDTYVWYCEYNNASTGSSSLDCKKVAGQFGGANGITHNNDYSKIFVADHKTITIFDRNPSSNELEGRRTIVVPNLVDNVIFDDVSGNVYGGTINNLWYTVFVHPFPEESEDSTSGLIELAFNQENKEGSSSTLWEMREVLSSSKLNAISNGLRMNKFYVMGAGGLGYPGLLICPAAEEAEKSNTLDGNTKRSEL
;
A
#
# COMPACT_ATOMS: atom_id res chain seq x y z
N MET A 1 8.29 -12.05 65.87
CA MET A 1 7.30 -12.47 64.85
C MET A 1 7.42 -11.58 63.62
N ARG A 2 8.29 -11.92 62.65
CA ARG A 2 8.21 -11.34 61.30
C ARG A 2 7.17 -12.15 60.54
N ARG A 3 5.89 -11.77 60.64
CA ARG A 3 4.86 -12.39 59.80
C ARG A 3 5.18 -12.04 58.34
N SER A 4 5.26 -13.08 57.53
CA SER A 4 5.51 -13.04 56.09
C SER A 4 4.47 -12.15 55.39
N LEU A 5 4.78 -10.87 55.25
CA LEU A 5 4.10 -9.96 54.30
C LEU A 5 4.45 -10.31 52.84
N SER A 6 5.34 -11.27 52.62
CA SER A 6 5.81 -11.64 51.29
C SER A 6 4.76 -12.38 50.46
N ILE A 7 3.88 -13.19 51.05
CA ILE A 7 2.94 -14.01 50.27
C ILE A 7 1.84 -13.17 49.61
N PRO A 8 1.12 -12.26 50.30
CA PRO A 8 0.07 -11.46 49.67
C PRO A 8 0.62 -10.51 48.59
N PHE A 9 1.81 -9.94 48.81
CA PHE A 9 2.45 -9.06 47.84
C PHE A 9 2.87 -9.79 46.57
N VAL A 10 3.49 -10.98 46.70
CA VAL A 10 3.85 -11.81 45.54
C VAL A 10 2.61 -12.23 44.75
N ALA A 11 1.53 -12.63 45.42
CA ALA A 11 0.27 -12.97 44.75
C ALA A 11 -0.33 -11.77 44.01
N PHE A 12 -0.34 -10.59 44.63
CA PHE A 12 -0.81 -9.36 43.99
C PHE A 12 0.01 -9.00 42.73
N CYS A 13 1.34 -9.05 42.82
CA CYS A 13 2.21 -8.82 41.67
C CYS A 13 1.97 -9.85 40.55
N ALA A 14 1.81 -11.13 40.89
CA ALA A 14 1.51 -12.17 39.91
C ALA A 14 0.17 -11.92 39.20
N CYS A 15 -0.87 -11.52 39.93
CA CYS A 15 -2.17 -11.17 39.36
C CYS A 15 -2.08 -9.96 38.41
N ILE A 16 -1.34 -8.91 38.78
CA ILE A 16 -1.11 -7.75 37.90
C ILE A 16 -0.39 -8.18 36.62
N THR A 17 0.69 -8.95 36.74
CA THR A 17 1.44 -9.43 35.58
C THR A 17 0.57 -10.28 34.65
N ALA A 18 -0.23 -11.20 35.21
CA ALA A 18 -1.16 -12.01 34.44
C ALA A 18 -2.23 -11.14 33.74
N TYR A 19 -2.79 -10.16 34.44
CA TYR A 19 -3.76 -9.23 33.85
C TYR A 19 -3.14 -8.43 32.69
N CYS A 20 -1.95 -7.85 32.87
CA CYS A 20 -1.25 -7.12 31.81
C CYS A 20 -0.94 -8.01 30.61
N PHE A 21 -0.54 -9.27 30.85
CA PHE A 21 -0.31 -10.24 29.78
C PHE A 21 -1.59 -10.55 29.00
N ILE A 22 -2.71 -10.81 29.69
CA ILE A 22 -4.01 -11.07 29.06
C ILE A 22 -4.50 -9.85 28.28
N ALA A 23 -4.39 -8.65 28.85
CA ALA A 23 -4.78 -7.42 28.17
C ALA A 23 -3.96 -7.20 26.88
N LYS A 24 -2.65 -7.49 26.92
CA LYS A 24 -1.81 -7.37 25.73
C LYS A 24 -2.07 -8.46 24.70
N LEU A 25 -2.32 -9.69 25.15
CA LEU A 25 -2.76 -10.77 24.25
C LEU A 25 -4.08 -10.40 23.56
N PHE A 26 -5.04 -9.85 24.30
CA PHE A 26 -6.30 -9.37 23.72
C PHE A 26 -6.06 -8.28 22.69
N GLU A 27 -5.21 -7.29 22.97
CA GLU A 27 -4.84 -6.24 22.00
C GLU A 27 -4.20 -6.81 20.73
N ILE A 28 -3.30 -7.80 20.86
CA ILE A 28 -2.69 -8.48 19.71
C ILE A 28 -3.75 -9.24 18.91
N LEU A 29 -4.62 -10.01 19.58
CA LEU A 29 -5.68 -10.75 18.91
C LEU A 29 -6.68 -9.81 18.21
N THR A 30 -6.98 -8.65 18.78
CA THR A 30 -7.80 -7.61 18.13
C THR A 30 -7.08 -6.97 16.94
N LEU A 31 -5.77 -6.71 17.02
CA LEU A 31 -4.97 -6.22 15.89
C LEU A 31 -4.93 -7.24 14.75
N LEU A 32 -4.94 -8.53 15.09
CA LEU A 32 -4.99 -9.63 14.16
C LEU A 32 -6.42 -9.97 13.71
N ASP A 33 -7.43 -9.20 14.10
CA ASP A 33 -8.83 -9.43 13.74
C ASP A 33 -9.38 -10.80 14.18
N TYR A 34 -8.76 -11.44 15.18
CA TYR A 34 -9.13 -12.79 15.62
C TYR A 34 -10.60 -12.90 16.09
N PHE A 35 -11.16 -11.80 16.58
CA PHE A 35 -12.53 -11.74 17.09
C PHE A 35 -13.54 -11.18 16.06
N GLU A 36 -13.08 -10.79 14.87
CA GLU A 36 -13.92 -10.20 13.84
C GLU A 36 -14.38 -11.29 12.87
N GLU A 37 -15.68 -11.32 12.55
CA GLU A 37 -16.18 -12.22 11.51
C GLU A 37 -15.87 -11.60 10.14
N PRO A 38 -15.40 -12.39 9.15
CA PRO A 38 -15.21 -11.90 7.80
C PRO A 38 -16.54 -11.37 7.26
N SER A 39 -16.58 -10.09 6.91
CA SER A 39 -17.70 -9.50 6.20
C SER A 39 -17.39 -9.44 4.71
N VAL A 40 -18.34 -9.82 3.86
CA VAL A 40 -18.28 -9.65 2.40
C VAL A 40 -19.38 -8.69 2.01
N HIS A 41 -19.01 -7.59 1.36
CA HIS A 41 -19.93 -6.52 0.98
C HIS A 41 -19.54 -5.97 -0.39
N HIS A 42 -20.52 -5.87 -1.29
CA HIS A 42 -20.39 -5.28 -2.63
C HIS A 42 -19.46 -6.03 -3.59
N ASP A 43 -19.23 -7.33 -3.37
CA ASP A 43 -18.40 -8.14 -4.28
C ASP A 43 -19.15 -8.65 -5.52
N GLU A 44 -20.45 -8.34 -5.64
CA GLU A 44 -21.26 -8.75 -6.77
C GLU A 44 -20.76 -8.11 -8.07
N GLY A 45 -20.58 -8.94 -9.09
CA GLY A 45 -20.06 -8.48 -10.38
C GLY A 45 -18.57 -8.21 -10.41
N CYS A 46 -17.84 -8.32 -9.28
CA CYS A 46 -16.37 -8.29 -9.29
C CYS A 46 -15.80 -9.51 -10.03
N VAL A 47 -14.75 -9.26 -10.83
CA VAL A 47 -14.05 -10.27 -11.62
C VAL A 47 -12.57 -10.24 -11.30
N LYS A 48 -12.04 -11.39 -10.89
CA LYS A 48 -10.62 -11.61 -10.69
C LYS A 48 -9.97 -12.11 -11.97
N THR A 49 -8.79 -11.60 -12.27
CA THR A 49 -7.96 -12.08 -13.37
C THR A 49 -6.57 -12.49 -12.87
N MET A 50 -6.08 -13.63 -13.38
CA MET A 50 -4.81 -14.26 -12.98
C MET A 50 -3.66 -13.93 -13.94
N LEU A 51 -3.82 -12.90 -14.77
CA LEU A 51 -2.83 -12.54 -15.79
C LEU A 51 -1.55 -11.91 -15.22
N ILE A 52 -1.53 -11.61 -13.92
CA ILE A 52 -0.39 -11.03 -13.20
C ILE A 52 -0.20 -11.78 -11.87
N GLY A 53 1.03 -11.76 -11.36
CA GLY A 53 1.34 -12.21 -10.00
C GLY A 53 0.67 -11.37 -8.90
N ALA A 54 1.24 -11.41 -7.69
CA ALA A 54 0.90 -10.44 -6.65
C ALA A 54 1.25 -9.02 -7.13
N SER A 55 0.29 -8.11 -7.07
CA SER A 55 0.43 -6.71 -7.49
C SER A 55 0.31 -5.80 -6.28
N GLU A 56 1.43 -5.63 -5.57
CA GLU A 56 1.45 -4.95 -4.28
C GLU A 56 1.27 -3.44 -4.37
N ASP A 57 1.81 -2.81 -5.42
CA ASP A 57 1.72 -1.38 -5.68
C ASP A 57 1.18 -1.07 -7.06
N GLN A 58 0.33 -0.06 -7.13
CA GLN A 58 -0.29 0.43 -8.36
C GLN A 58 -0.29 1.95 -8.39
N ARG A 59 -0.10 2.53 -9.57
CA ARG A 59 -0.29 3.96 -9.81
C ARG A 59 -0.98 4.18 -11.15
N LYS A 60 -1.99 5.05 -11.14
CA LYS A 60 -2.63 5.57 -12.33
C LYS A 60 -1.61 6.36 -13.15
N PHE A 61 -1.33 5.91 -14.37
CA PHE A 61 -0.49 6.64 -15.32
C PHE A 61 -1.32 7.76 -15.96
N ASN A 62 -2.49 7.39 -16.49
CA ASN A 62 -3.50 8.28 -17.05
C ASN A 62 -4.91 7.68 -16.89
N SER A 63 -5.93 8.25 -17.53
CA SER A 63 -7.30 7.73 -17.47
C SER A 63 -7.51 6.35 -18.14
N ASN A 64 -6.56 5.91 -18.97
CA ASN A 64 -6.65 4.66 -19.73
C ASN A 64 -5.75 3.53 -19.20
N SER A 65 -4.78 3.81 -18.32
CA SER A 65 -3.79 2.84 -17.89
C SER A 65 -3.25 3.04 -16.48
N ILE A 66 -2.83 1.92 -15.87
CA ILE A 66 -2.20 1.83 -14.56
C ILE A 66 -0.86 1.09 -14.69
N LEU A 67 0.14 1.55 -13.96
CA LEU A 67 1.40 0.83 -13.74
C LEU A 67 1.32 0.05 -12.45
N MET A 68 1.89 -1.15 -12.46
CA MET A 68 1.80 -2.10 -11.36
C MET A 68 3.13 -2.79 -11.14
N THR A 69 3.49 -3.01 -9.88
CA THR A 69 4.62 -3.89 -9.53
C THR A 69 4.14 -5.33 -9.52
N GLN A 70 5.05 -6.26 -9.81
CA GLN A 70 4.91 -7.66 -9.45
C GLN A 70 6.17 -8.10 -8.73
N TRP A 71 6.04 -8.39 -7.45
CA TRP A 71 7.05 -9.11 -6.70
C TRP A 71 6.41 -9.85 -5.54
N ARG A 72 7.03 -10.96 -5.14
CA ARG A 72 6.56 -11.76 -4.02
C ARG A 72 7.48 -11.51 -2.84
N VAL A 73 7.09 -10.59 -1.95
CA VAL A 73 7.85 -10.24 -0.74
C VAL A 73 7.97 -11.46 0.20
N ALA A 74 6.90 -12.25 0.30
CA ALA A 74 6.81 -13.36 1.25
C ALA A 74 6.65 -14.73 0.56
N GLY A 75 7.35 -15.72 1.08
CA GLY A 75 7.07 -17.13 0.77
C GLY A 75 7.95 -17.76 -0.31
N TYR A 76 9.19 -17.33 -0.47
CA TYR A 76 10.21 -18.21 -1.04
C TYR A 76 10.59 -19.24 0.03
N MET A 77 10.43 -20.53 -0.28
CA MET A 77 10.96 -21.58 0.60
C MET A 77 12.48 -21.56 0.58
N THR A 78 13.12 -22.02 1.66
CA THR A 78 14.59 -22.19 1.68
C THR A 78 15.04 -23.00 0.47
N GLY A 79 15.83 -22.38 -0.42
CA GLY A 79 16.33 -23.01 -1.65
C GLY A 79 15.48 -22.78 -2.91
N GLU A 80 14.34 -22.10 -2.83
CA GLU A 80 13.57 -21.68 -4.00
C GLU A 80 14.31 -20.59 -4.78
N GLU A 81 14.21 -20.63 -6.11
CA GLU A 81 14.80 -19.61 -6.98
C GLU A 81 14.02 -18.29 -6.82
N LYS A 82 14.74 -17.24 -6.43
CA LYS A 82 14.20 -15.89 -6.33
C LYS A 82 14.14 -15.29 -7.72
N LEU A 83 12.97 -15.39 -8.34
CA LEU A 83 12.75 -14.76 -9.63
C LEU A 83 12.78 -13.24 -9.46
N PRO A 84 13.39 -12.51 -10.41
CA PRO A 84 13.26 -11.07 -10.44
C PRO A 84 11.78 -10.71 -10.49
N GLY A 85 11.41 -9.64 -9.79
CA GLY A 85 10.12 -9.03 -10.01
C GLY A 85 10.05 -8.35 -11.38
N ALA A 86 8.88 -7.82 -11.67
CA ALA A 86 8.58 -7.21 -12.96
C ALA A 86 7.66 -6.01 -12.79
N MET A 87 7.59 -5.18 -13.83
CA MET A 87 6.64 -4.08 -13.93
C MET A 87 5.60 -4.45 -14.98
N TYR A 88 4.34 -4.10 -14.73
CA TYR A 88 3.24 -4.32 -15.65
C TYR A 88 2.50 -3.03 -15.93
N VAL A 89 1.88 -2.98 -17.10
CA VAL A 89 0.82 -2.03 -17.42
C VAL A 89 -0.50 -2.79 -17.56
N ALA A 90 -1.55 -2.28 -16.93
CA ALA A 90 -2.91 -2.65 -17.28
C ALA A 90 -3.57 -1.47 -18.01
N SER A 91 -4.21 -1.72 -19.15
CA SER A 91 -4.79 -0.68 -20.00
C SER A 91 -6.16 -1.08 -20.58
N GLY A 92 -6.80 -0.14 -21.27
CA GLY A 92 -8.12 -0.29 -21.90
C GLY A 92 -9.25 0.32 -21.07
N PHE A 93 -8.94 1.02 -19.98
CA PHE A 93 -9.94 1.56 -19.05
C PHE A 93 -10.82 2.66 -19.66
N GLN A 94 -10.37 3.41 -20.65
CA GLN A 94 -11.17 4.49 -21.24
C GLN A 94 -12.17 3.97 -22.27
N GLU A 95 -11.68 3.30 -23.32
CA GLU A 95 -12.54 2.71 -24.36
C GLU A 95 -13.42 1.58 -23.81
N GLY A 96 -12.86 0.76 -22.92
CA GLY A 96 -13.54 -0.39 -22.34
C GLY A 96 -14.60 -0.02 -21.33
N ALA A 97 -14.38 1.01 -20.49
CA ALA A 97 -15.38 1.45 -19.52
C ALA A 97 -16.60 2.09 -20.19
N ALA A 98 -16.42 2.81 -21.30
CA ALA A 98 -17.54 3.39 -22.02
C ALA A 98 -18.46 2.31 -22.65
N ARG A 99 -17.90 1.17 -23.07
CA ARG A 99 -18.62 0.16 -23.85
C ARG A 99 -19.13 -1.03 -23.04
N SER A 100 -18.39 -1.45 -22.01
CA SER A 100 -18.69 -2.69 -21.27
C SER A 100 -19.89 -2.52 -20.36
N LYS A 101 -20.82 -3.48 -20.31
CA LYS A 101 -21.97 -3.43 -19.40
C LYS A 101 -21.69 -4.04 -18.03
N SER A 102 -20.56 -4.74 -17.88
CA SER A 102 -20.15 -5.40 -16.64
C SER A 102 -18.62 -5.46 -16.54
N ALA A 103 -18.10 -5.72 -15.34
CA ALA A 103 -16.67 -5.96 -15.15
C ALA A 103 -16.20 -7.21 -15.91
N LYS A 104 -17.06 -8.24 -16.03
CA LYS A 104 -16.76 -9.44 -16.82
C LYS A 104 -16.52 -9.13 -18.29
N GLU A 105 -17.44 -8.41 -18.92
CA GLU A 105 -17.29 -8.00 -20.32
C GLU A 105 -16.05 -7.11 -20.53
N PHE A 106 -15.75 -6.25 -19.55
CA PHE A 106 -14.55 -5.42 -19.57
C PHE A 106 -13.26 -6.27 -19.54
N VAL A 107 -13.17 -7.19 -18.57
CA VAL A 107 -12.00 -8.07 -18.41
C VAL A 107 -11.80 -8.95 -19.64
N GLU A 108 -12.87 -9.50 -20.22
CA GLU A 108 -12.78 -10.41 -21.36
C GLU A 108 -12.40 -9.71 -22.67
N ASN A 109 -12.85 -8.48 -22.90
CA ASN A 109 -12.77 -7.85 -24.22
C ASN A 109 -11.89 -6.61 -24.29
N ASN A 110 -11.56 -5.97 -23.15
CA ASN A 110 -10.94 -4.64 -23.16
C ASN A 110 -9.70 -4.55 -22.27
N LEU A 111 -9.67 -5.23 -21.12
CA LEU A 111 -8.51 -5.22 -20.24
C LEU A 111 -7.32 -5.88 -20.92
N LYS A 112 -6.24 -5.12 -21.06
CA LYS A 112 -4.94 -5.64 -21.53
C LYS A 112 -3.94 -5.52 -20.42
N ILE A 113 -3.24 -6.61 -20.11
CA ILE A 113 -2.15 -6.63 -19.13
C ILE A 113 -0.89 -7.05 -19.86
N GLN A 114 0.18 -6.27 -19.71
CA GLN A 114 1.46 -6.49 -20.38
C GLN A 114 2.61 -6.23 -19.42
N GLU A 115 3.59 -7.13 -19.42
CA GLU A 115 4.88 -6.90 -18.77
C GLU A 115 5.68 -5.83 -19.54
N LEU A 116 6.22 -4.86 -18.81
CA LEU A 116 7.02 -3.78 -19.38
C LEU A 116 8.50 -4.16 -19.41
N PRO A 117 9.13 -4.24 -20.60
CA PRO A 117 10.57 -4.44 -20.68
C PRO A 117 11.31 -3.25 -20.07
N ILE A 118 12.35 -3.55 -19.28
CA ILE A 118 13.24 -2.55 -18.71
C ILE A 118 14.53 -2.49 -19.53
N ILE A 119 14.80 -1.34 -20.13
CA ILE A 119 15.96 -1.10 -20.97
C ILE A 119 17.09 -0.48 -20.13
N ASN A 120 18.32 -0.91 -20.40
CA ASN A 120 19.55 -0.43 -19.73
C ASN A 120 19.58 -0.64 -18.21
N TYR A 121 18.85 -1.63 -17.69
CA TYR A 121 18.93 -1.99 -16.29
C TYR A 121 20.36 -2.49 -15.94
N PRO A 122 20.96 -2.06 -14.81
CA PRO A 122 22.34 -2.40 -14.49
C PRO A 122 22.53 -3.91 -14.29
N GLU A 123 23.52 -4.48 -14.99
CA GLU A 123 23.88 -5.90 -14.85
C GLU A 123 24.24 -6.25 -13.40
N GLY A 124 23.81 -7.44 -12.97
CA GLY A 124 24.12 -7.96 -11.64
C GLY A 124 23.33 -7.33 -10.51
N VAL A 125 22.36 -6.44 -10.80
CA VAL A 125 21.43 -5.89 -9.82
C VAL A 125 20.12 -6.68 -9.85
N ASN A 126 19.61 -7.07 -8.67
CA ASN A 126 18.28 -7.68 -8.58
C ASN A 126 17.20 -6.59 -8.66
N PHE A 127 16.11 -6.90 -9.37
CA PHE A 127 14.93 -6.05 -9.43
C PHE A 127 13.79 -6.69 -8.65
N HIS A 128 13.52 -6.16 -7.47
CA HIS A 128 12.44 -6.53 -6.56
C HIS A 128 11.63 -5.26 -6.28
N PRO A 129 10.78 -4.85 -7.23
CA PRO A 129 10.03 -3.61 -7.14
C PRO A 129 9.00 -3.69 -6.01
N HIS A 130 8.90 -2.59 -5.29
CA HIS A 130 7.89 -2.32 -4.27
C HIS A 130 7.38 -0.88 -4.53
N GLY A 131 7.02 -0.10 -3.52
CA GLY A 131 6.37 1.21 -3.66
C GLY A 131 6.80 2.04 -4.86
N ILE A 132 5.81 2.45 -5.66
CA ILE A 132 6.01 3.24 -6.87
C ILE A 132 5.35 4.62 -6.82
N TYR A 133 5.96 5.57 -7.53
CA TYR A 133 5.41 6.90 -7.73
C TYR A 133 5.68 7.40 -9.15
N ILE A 134 4.68 8.00 -9.78
CA ILE A 134 4.79 8.59 -11.12
C ILE A 134 4.77 10.10 -11.00
N ARG A 135 5.84 10.77 -11.42
CA ARG A 135 5.84 12.21 -11.65
C ARG A 135 5.31 12.48 -13.06
N LYS A 136 4.06 12.92 -13.16
CA LYS A 136 3.35 13.11 -14.44
C LYS A 136 4.01 14.17 -15.32
N GLU A 137 4.58 15.20 -14.71
CA GLU A 137 5.16 16.38 -15.35
C GLU A 137 6.26 16.03 -16.36
N ASP A 138 7.00 14.95 -16.13
CA ASP A 138 8.07 14.50 -17.03
C ASP A 138 8.11 12.97 -17.21
N ARG A 139 6.97 12.30 -16.97
CA ARG A 139 6.80 10.85 -17.15
C ARG A 139 7.90 10.03 -16.47
N THR A 140 8.32 10.45 -15.28
CA THR A 140 9.34 9.74 -14.50
C THR A 140 8.68 8.78 -13.51
N LEU A 141 9.08 7.52 -13.55
CA LEU A 141 8.72 6.50 -12.56
C LEU A 141 9.82 6.37 -11.51
N TYR A 142 9.44 6.44 -10.25
CA TYR A 142 10.27 6.12 -9.10
C TYR A 142 9.81 4.80 -8.51
N VAL A 143 10.73 3.87 -8.29
CA VAL A 143 10.44 2.52 -7.78
C VAL A 143 11.36 2.23 -6.60
N ILE A 144 10.79 1.96 -5.42
CA ILE A 144 11.56 1.32 -4.34
C ILE A 144 11.94 -0.07 -4.81
N ASN A 145 13.24 -0.38 -4.75
CA ASN A 145 13.75 -1.67 -5.16
C ASN A 145 14.58 -2.28 -4.03
N HIS A 146 14.14 -3.44 -3.55
CA HIS A 146 14.85 -4.24 -2.56
C HIS A 146 15.89 -5.14 -3.24
N ALA A 147 16.95 -4.54 -3.79
CA ALA A 147 17.98 -5.30 -4.52
C ALA A 147 18.85 -6.19 -3.61
N TYR A 148 18.74 -6.03 -2.28
CA TYR A 148 19.35 -6.89 -1.26
C TYR A 148 20.87 -7.09 -1.48
N GLU A 149 21.40 -8.32 -1.42
CA GLU A 149 22.81 -8.63 -1.71
C GLU A 149 23.34 -8.02 -3.01
N LYS A 150 22.48 -7.88 -4.02
CA LYS A 150 22.82 -7.43 -5.37
C LYS A 150 22.42 -5.97 -5.61
N GLY A 151 22.65 -5.09 -4.65
CA GLY A 151 22.47 -3.64 -4.85
C GLY A 151 22.02 -2.86 -3.61
N GLY A 152 21.53 -3.57 -2.60
CA GLY A 152 20.95 -3.04 -1.36
C GLY A 152 19.65 -2.28 -1.60
N GLU A 153 19.21 -1.54 -0.59
CA GLU A 153 18.08 -0.62 -0.73
C GLU A 153 18.39 0.53 -1.68
N ARG A 154 17.48 0.80 -2.61
CA ARG A 154 17.59 1.88 -3.58
C ARG A 154 16.23 2.30 -4.11
N ILE A 155 16.17 3.50 -4.67
CA ILE A 155 15.05 3.95 -5.50
C ILE A 155 15.55 3.99 -6.94
N ASP A 156 15.03 3.11 -7.78
CA ASP A 156 15.33 3.07 -9.20
C ASP A 156 14.44 4.07 -9.93
N VAL A 157 15.05 4.88 -10.81
CA VAL A 157 14.39 5.95 -11.56
C VAL A 157 14.37 5.59 -13.03
N PHE A 158 13.18 5.60 -13.61
CA PHE A 158 12.93 5.24 -15.00
C PHE A 158 12.24 6.36 -15.75
N GLY A 159 12.57 6.53 -17.02
CA GLY A 159 11.69 7.21 -17.97
C GLY A 159 10.61 6.24 -18.44
N ILE A 160 9.36 6.68 -18.50
CA ILE A 160 8.26 5.90 -19.06
C ILE A 160 8.14 6.24 -20.54
N ALA A 161 8.42 5.27 -21.40
CA ALA A 161 8.24 5.41 -22.85
C ALA A 161 6.91 4.78 -23.30
N THR A 162 6.34 5.37 -24.35
CA THR A 162 5.03 5.05 -24.89
C THR A 162 5.17 4.68 -26.37
N ALA A 163 4.13 4.12 -26.99
CA ALA A 163 4.19 3.77 -28.41
C ALA A 163 4.25 5.01 -29.32
N ASP A 164 3.59 6.08 -28.89
CA ASP A 164 3.44 7.33 -29.64
C ASP A 164 4.18 8.48 -28.92
N ASP A 165 5.50 8.33 -28.71
CA ASP A 165 6.37 9.35 -28.07
C ASP A 165 6.42 10.71 -28.84
N GLY A 166 5.62 10.89 -29.89
CA GLY A 166 5.47 12.12 -30.67
C GLY A 166 4.05 12.69 -30.73
N ASP A 167 3.07 12.09 -30.06
CA ASP A 167 1.73 12.67 -29.89
C ASP A 167 1.61 13.36 -28.52
N ASP A 168 0.90 14.49 -28.47
CA ASP A 168 0.70 15.27 -27.24
C ASP A 168 -0.44 14.69 -26.36
N ASP A 169 -1.08 13.59 -26.79
CA ASP A 169 -2.22 12.96 -26.11
C ASP A 169 -1.81 11.99 -24.97
N ILE A 170 -1.26 12.57 -23.90
CA ILE A 170 -0.86 11.86 -22.68
C ILE A 170 -1.99 11.00 -22.09
N GLU A 171 -3.26 11.38 -22.29
CA GLU A 171 -4.39 10.70 -21.66
C GLU A 171 -4.67 9.32 -22.26
N ASN A 172 -4.34 9.13 -23.54
CA ASN A 172 -4.54 7.87 -24.26
C ASN A 172 -3.28 7.01 -24.35
N ASP A 173 -2.12 7.57 -24.05
CA ASP A 173 -0.84 6.87 -24.10
C ASP A 173 -0.83 5.59 -23.25
N ILE A 174 -0.23 4.53 -23.79
CA ILE A 174 0.00 3.28 -23.06
C ILE A 174 1.51 3.09 -22.92
N PRO A 175 2.03 3.03 -21.68
CA PRO A 175 3.42 2.64 -21.42
C PRO A 175 3.77 1.33 -22.12
N ASN A 176 4.90 1.28 -22.83
CA ASN A 176 5.34 0.08 -23.54
C ASN A 176 6.74 -0.41 -23.15
N ARG A 177 7.52 0.40 -22.43
CA ARG A 177 8.80 0.04 -21.82
C ARG A 177 9.19 1.04 -20.73
N LEU A 178 10.18 0.67 -19.93
CA LEU A 178 10.82 1.54 -18.95
C LEU A 178 12.30 1.70 -19.30
N ASP A 179 12.75 2.95 -19.42
CA ASP A 179 14.14 3.27 -19.69
C ASP A 179 14.85 3.61 -18.38
N TYR A 180 15.70 2.72 -17.87
CA TYR A 180 16.45 2.97 -16.63
C TYR A 180 17.36 4.19 -16.78
N GLN A 181 17.26 5.13 -15.82
CA GLN A 181 18.06 6.35 -15.83
C GLN A 181 19.19 6.27 -14.81
N TYR A 182 18.86 6.04 -13.55
CA TYR A 182 19.81 5.98 -12.43
C TYR A 182 19.10 5.42 -11.20
N SER A 183 19.85 5.28 -10.10
CA SER A 183 19.27 4.94 -8.80
C SER A 183 19.75 5.88 -7.72
N ILE A 184 18.81 6.22 -6.86
CA ILE A 184 19.06 6.97 -5.64
C ILE A 184 19.42 5.94 -4.58
N THR A 185 20.68 5.93 -4.15
CA THR A 185 21.19 5.01 -3.12
C THR A 185 22.25 5.69 -2.25
N SER A 186 22.47 5.19 -1.04
CA SER A 186 23.53 5.62 -0.14
C SER A 186 23.94 4.46 0.78
N ASP A 187 25.10 4.58 1.44
CA ASP A 187 25.52 3.59 2.43
C ASP A 187 24.52 3.46 3.59
N TRP A 188 23.85 4.56 3.94
CA TRP A 188 22.79 4.56 4.94
C TRP A 188 21.59 3.75 4.46
N MET A 189 21.10 3.95 3.23
CA MET A 189 19.96 3.16 2.74
C MET A 189 20.30 1.66 2.67
N LYS A 190 21.49 1.31 2.17
CA LYS A 190 21.91 -0.08 2.04
C LYS A 190 22.11 -0.83 3.37
N LYS A 191 22.33 -0.11 4.48
CA LYS A 191 22.60 -0.72 5.80
C LYS A 191 21.42 -0.58 6.74
N GLU A 192 20.90 0.64 6.86
CA GLU A 192 19.89 1.01 7.85
C GLU A 192 18.47 0.97 7.29
N MET A 193 18.29 0.85 5.96
CA MET A 193 16.98 0.81 5.31
C MET A 193 16.79 -0.42 4.40
N ASN A 194 17.70 -1.40 4.44
CA ASN A 194 17.66 -2.60 3.61
C ASN A 194 16.36 -3.40 3.83
N GLY A 195 15.52 -3.51 2.79
CA GLY A 195 14.29 -4.30 2.81
C GLY A 195 13.13 -3.69 3.60
N ILE A 196 13.25 -2.44 4.07
CA ILE A 196 12.29 -1.86 5.02
C ILE A 196 11.65 -0.54 4.58
N LEU A 197 11.96 -0.04 3.38
CA LEU A 197 11.16 1.01 2.76
C LEU A 197 9.90 0.37 2.14
N ASN A 198 8.78 1.09 2.13
CA ASN A 198 7.53 0.55 1.59
C ASN A 198 6.96 1.41 0.46
N ALA A 199 6.63 2.67 0.72
CA ALA A 199 6.02 3.56 -0.28
C ALA A 199 6.68 4.94 -0.29
N LEU A 200 6.59 5.64 -1.42
CA LEU A 200 7.14 6.98 -1.57
C LEU A 200 6.18 7.96 -2.29
N VAL A 201 6.41 9.25 -2.08
CA VAL A 201 5.80 10.34 -2.85
C VAL A 201 6.86 11.37 -3.24
N VAL A 202 6.91 11.74 -4.51
CA VAL A 202 7.85 12.75 -5.01
C VAL A 202 7.15 14.10 -5.07
N VAL A 203 7.65 15.06 -4.29
CA VAL A 203 7.04 16.41 -4.21
C VAL A 203 7.75 17.43 -5.08
N GLU A 204 9.02 17.18 -5.42
CA GLU A 204 9.79 17.93 -6.40
C GLU A 204 10.79 16.98 -7.06
N LYS A 205 11.42 17.40 -8.17
CA LYS A 205 12.28 16.51 -8.98
C LYS A 205 13.30 15.71 -8.15
N ASN A 206 13.85 16.36 -7.14
CA ASN A 206 14.93 15.83 -6.32
C ASN A 206 14.55 15.64 -4.84
N LYS A 207 13.25 15.68 -4.52
CA LYS A 207 12.75 15.65 -3.13
C LYS A 207 11.56 14.72 -3.01
N PHE A 208 11.58 13.85 -2.02
CA PHE A 208 10.53 12.87 -1.80
C PHE A 208 10.35 12.55 -0.32
N TYR A 209 9.17 12.04 0.02
CA TYR A 209 8.93 11.37 1.28
C TYR A 209 8.91 9.87 1.05
N VAL A 210 9.40 9.09 2.01
CA VAL A 210 9.40 7.63 1.97
C VAL A 210 9.05 7.06 3.34
N THR A 211 8.26 6.01 3.36
CA THR A 211 7.86 5.30 4.57
C THR A 211 8.80 4.14 4.87
N GLN A 212 9.06 3.95 6.16
CA GLN A 212 9.80 2.80 6.68
C GLN A 212 8.80 1.89 7.40
N TYR A 213 8.47 0.71 6.87
CA TYR A 213 7.39 -0.14 7.43
C TYR A 213 7.86 -1.09 8.54
N LEU A 214 9.17 -1.32 8.67
CA LEU A 214 9.79 -2.08 9.76
C LEU A 214 10.90 -1.25 10.43
N PRO A 215 11.08 -1.35 11.76
CA PRO A 215 12.13 -0.60 12.45
C PRO A 215 13.52 -1.23 12.33
N ILE A 216 13.59 -2.51 11.95
CA ILE A 216 14.84 -3.28 11.88
C ILE A 216 15.05 -3.69 10.43
N PRO A 217 16.20 -3.33 9.82
CA PRO A 217 16.56 -3.74 8.47
C PRO A 217 16.51 -5.25 8.29
N GLU A 218 16.14 -5.67 7.10
CA GLU A 218 16.22 -7.07 6.72
C GLU A 218 17.66 -7.50 6.47
N GLY A 219 17.91 -8.79 6.64
CA GLY A 219 19.16 -9.41 6.24
C GLY A 219 19.47 -9.16 4.76
N HIS A 220 20.76 -9.25 4.41
CA HIS A 220 21.19 -9.09 3.03
C HIS A 220 20.61 -10.15 2.09
N ASP A 221 20.23 -11.30 2.63
CA ASP A 221 19.60 -12.37 1.91
C ASP A 221 18.11 -12.09 1.61
N GLY A 222 17.49 -11.08 2.26
CA GLY A 222 16.13 -10.59 1.99
C GLY A 222 15.02 -11.53 2.45
N TRP A 223 15.19 -12.15 3.62
CA TRP A 223 14.22 -13.12 4.14
C TRP A 223 13.35 -12.54 5.25
N LEU A 224 12.04 -12.47 4.99
CA LEU A 224 11.01 -12.72 5.99
C LEU A 224 10.85 -14.25 6.16
N SER A 225 11.85 -14.93 6.74
CA SER A 225 11.67 -16.34 7.10
C SER A 225 10.71 -16.41 8.29
N PHE A 226 9.40 -16.49 8.03
CA PHE A 226 8.43 -16.78 9.08
C PHE A 226 8.69 -18.17 9.73
N GLU A 227 9.30 -19.10 8.98
CA GLU A 227 9.58 -20.48 9.40
C GLU A 227 10.64 -20.60 10.50
N THR A 228 11.56 -19.64 10.62
CA THR A 228 12.76 -19.77 11.49
C THR A 228 12.81 -18.75 12.62
N TYR A 229 11.70 -18.59 13.34
CA TYR A 229 11.41 -17.57 14.34
C TYR A 229 10.87 -16.30 13.67
N ILE A 230 9.64 -15.91 14.04
CA ILE A 230 9.37 -14.48 14.23
C ILE A 230 10.52 -14.02 15.12
N ASP A 231 11.51 -13.35 14.54
CA ASP A 231 12.69 -12.90 15.27
C ASP A 231 12.16 -12.28 16.57
N LEU A 232 12.75 -12.69 17.69
CA LEU A 232 12.33 -12.25 19.01
C LEU A 232 12.11 -10.73 19.02
N GLU A 233 12.89 -9.96 18.25
CA GLU A 233 12.67 -8.52 18.07
C GLU A 233 11.36 -8.16 17.34
N ARG A 234 10.98 -8.83 16.24
CA ARG A 234 9.68 -8.64 15.58
C ARG A 234 8.52 -9.06 16.49
N PHE A 235 8.67 -10.15 17.22
CA PHE A 235 7.67 -10.58 18.21
C PHE A 235 7.55 -9.56 19.35
N LYS A 236 8.68 -9.08 19.89
CA LYS A 236 8.73 -8.01 20.87
C LYS A 236 8.06 -6.74 20.33
N MET A 237 8.23 -6.44 19.06
CA MET A 237 7.61 -5.28 18.42
C MET A 237 6.09 -5.40 18.43
N LEU A 238 5.57 -6.55 18.00
CA LEU A 238 4.13 -6.87 18.02
C LEU A 238 3.58 -6.86 19.45
N VAL A 239 4.31 -7.47 20.40
CA VAL A 239 3.89 -7.67 21.78
C VAL A 239 4.11 -6.44 22.67
N PHE A 240 5.05 -5.57 22.37
CA PHE A 240 5.26 -4.34 23.14
C PHE A 240 4.74 -3.11 22.42
N GLY A 241 4.19 -3.26 21.21
CA GLY A 241 3.59 -2.18 20.43
C GLY A 241 4.56 -1.03 20.17
N LYS A 242 5.85 -1.35 19.97
CA LYS A 242 6.87 -0.30 19.81
C LYS A 242 6.62 0.42 18.48
N LYS A 243 6.13 1.65 18.58
CA LYS A 243 5.87 2.51 17.42
C LYS A 243 7.16 3.16 16.90
N ASP A 244 8.00 2.38 16.23
CA ASP A 244 9.36 2.75 15.86
C ASP A 244 9.57 2.83 14.33
N THR A 245 8.49 3.13 13.60
CA THR A 245 8.55 3.40 12.17
C THR A 245 8.31 4.89 11.88
N TYR A 246 8.77 5.34 10.72
CA TYR A 246 8.97 6.76 10.40
C TYR A 246 8.59 7.09 8.96
N VAL A 247 8.29 8.37 8.74
CA VAL A 247 8.34 8.99 7.41
C VAL A 247 9.64 9.78 7.34
N TRP A 248 10.42 9.50 6.31
CA TRP A 248 11.65 10.21 5.99
C TRP A 248 11.38 11.19 4.86
N TYR A 249 11.85 12.42 5.00
CA TYR A 249 11.98 13.36 3.89
C TYR A 249 13.42 13.29 3.40
N CYS A 250 13.59 13.10 2.09
CA CYS A 250 14.88 12.94 1.47
C CYS A 250 15.05 13.94 0.32
N GLU A 251 16.24 14.50 0.22
CA GLU A 251 16.68 15.35 -0.87
C GLU A 251 17.97 14.78 -1.45
N TYR A 252 18.00 14.60 -2.77
CA TYR A 252 19.19 14.11 -3.46
C TYR A 252 19.71 15.14 -4.45
N ASN A 253 21.02 15.16 -4.66
CA ASN A 253 21.63 15.93 -5.73
C ASN A 253 22.08 14.96 -6.81
N ASN A 254 21.43 15.00 -7.96
CA ASN A 254 21.89 14.27 -9.13
C ASN A 254 23.11 15.00 -9.70
N ALA A 255 24.27 14.76 -9.09
CA ALA A 255 25.52 15.31 -9.56
C ALA A 255 25.93 14.56 -10.82
N SER A 256 25.79 15.18 -11.98
CA SER A 256 26.43 14.78 -13.24
C SER A 256 27.97 14.67 -13.14
N THR A 257 28.55 14.96 -11.97
CA THR A 257 29.97 14.96 -11.64
C THR A 257 30.43 13.79 -10.75
N GLY A 258 29.59 12.76 -10.53
CA GLY A 258 30.06 11.44 -10.07
C GLY A 258 29.98 11.15 -8.56
N SER A 259 29.28 11.97 -7.77
CA SER A 259 28.90 11.60 -6.40
C SER A 259 27.52 12.17 -6.06
N SER A 260 26.49 11.32 -6.12
CA SER A 260 25.14 11.70 -5.69
C SER A 260 25.10 11.77 -4.16
N SER A 261 24.83 12.96 -3.60
CA SER A 261 24.52 13.07 -2.17
C SER A 261 23.05 12.78 -1.95
N LEU A 262 22.72 12.05 -0.88
CA LEU A 262 21.36 11.84 -0.39
C LEU A 262 21.33 12.29 1.07
N ASP A 263 20.53 13.31 1.36
CA ASP A 263 20.27 13.79 2.72
C ASP A 263 18.83 13.41 3.11
N CYS A 264 18.67 12.72 4.22
CA CYS A 264 17.37 12.26 4.70
C CYS A 264 17.19 12.60 6.18
N LYS A 265 16.01 13.11 6.52
CA LYS A 265 15.61 13.43 7.90
C LYS A 265 14.24 12.84 8.23
N LYS A 266 14.05 12.45 9.49
CA LYS A 266 12.74 12.02 10.00
C LYS A 266 11.82 13.24 10.10
N VAL A 267 10.66 13.20 9.46
CA VAL A 267 9.66 14.29 9.50
C VAL A 267 8.35 13.88 10.16
N ALA A 268 8.10 12.57 10.29
CA ALA A 268 7.02 12.03 11.12
C ALA A 268 7.45 10.67 11.71
N GLY A 269 6.81 10.27 12.80
CA GLY A 269 7.10 9.00 13.46
C GLY A 269 6.02 8.59 14.46
N GLN A 270 6.35 7.61 15.28
CA GLN A 270 5.40 6.94 16.17
C GLN A 270 4.29 6.24 15.37
N PHE A 271 4.70 5.54 14.32
CA PHE A 271 3.86 4.61 13.58
C PHE A 271 4.14 3.18 14.07
N GLY A 272 3.14 2.30 14.02
CA GLY A 272 3.32 0.86 14.25
C GLY A 272 3.99 0.18 13.05
N GLY A 273 3.64 0.63 11.85
CA GLY A 273 4.17 0.17 10.57
C GLY A 273 3.77 1.17 9.50
N ALA A 274 4.52 2.29 9.38
CA ALA A 274 4.26 3.29 8.34
C ALA A 274 4.39 2.64 6.96
N ASN A 275 3.27 2.56 6.24
CA ASN A 275 3.13 1.78 5.03
C ASN A 275 2.83 2.71 3.85
N GLY A 276 1.67 2.61 3.20
CA GLY A 276 1.28 3.49 2.11
C GLY A 276 1.43 4.99 2.42
N ILE A 277 1.91 5.74 1.43
CA ILE A 277 1.98 7.20 1.48
C ILE A 277 1.46 7.83 0.18
N THR A 278 0.67 8.91 0.32
CA THR A 278 0.17 9.70 -0.80
C THR A 278 0.03 11.18 -0.42
N HIS A 279 -0.34 12.04 -1.38
CA HIS A 279 -0.55 13.47 -1.18
C HIS A 279 -1.79 13.92 -1.95
N ASN A 280 -2.37 15.06 -1.57
CA ASN A 280 -3.43 15.68 -2.36
C ASN A 280 -2.85 16.49 -3.54
N ASN A 281 -3.73 16.98 -4.43
CA ASN A 281 -3.33 17.59 -5.70
C ASN A 281 -2.34 18.78 -5.58
N ASP A 282 -2.44 19.59 -4.51
CA ASP A 282 -1.56 20.75 -4.30
C ASP A 282 -0.39 20.47 -3.35
N TYR A 283 -0.19 19.20 -2.96
CA TYR A 283 0.85 18.75 -2.03
C TYR A 283 0.81 19.45 -0.66
N SER A 284 -0.32 20.05 -0.26
CA SER A 284 -0.49 20.64 1.06
C SER A 284 -0.81 19.61 2.15
N LYS A 285 -1.27 18.41 1.76
CA LYS A 285 -1.59 17.30 2.65
C LYS A 285 -0.79 16.06 2.28
N ILE A 286 -0.27 15.38 3.31
CA ILE A 286 0.35 14.05 3.19
C ILE A 286 -0.48 13.05 3.99
N PHE A 287 -0.77 11.90 3.39
CA PHE A 287 -1.54 10.80 3.99
C PHE A 287 -0.61 9.62 4.18
N VAL A 288 -0.61 9.04 5.37
CA VAL A 288 0.25 7.90 5.73
C VAL A 288 -0.62 6.81 6.35
N ALA A 289 -0.65 5.63 5.75
CA ALA A 289 -1.25 4.45 6.33
C ALA A 289 -0.36 3.90 7.45
N ASP A 290 -0.98 3.53 8.56
CA ASP A 290 -0.34 2.91 9.72
C ASP A 290 -1.31 1.95 10.40
N HIS A 291 -1.19 0.66 10.09
CA HIS A 291 -2.07 -0.40 10.55
C HIS A 291 -3.55 -0.05 10.32
N LYS A 292 -4.37 -0.03 11.38
CA LYS A 292 -5.80 0.36 11.35
C LYS A 292 -6.03 1.87 11.41
N THR A 293 -5.09 2.67 10.89
CA THR A 293 -5.23 4.14 10.86
C THR A 293 -4.66 4.75 9.59
N ILE A 294 -5.20 5.91 9.20
CA ILE A 294 -4.58 6.81 8.24
C ILE A 294 -4.31 8.14 8.94
N THR A 295 -3.05 8.57 8.95
CA THR A 295 -2.65 9.86 9.51
C THR A 295 -2.48 10.89 8.40
N ILE A 296 -3.08 12.05 8.58
CA ILE A 296 -3.05 13.20 7.67
C ILE A 296 -2.18 14.28 8.31
N PHE A 297 -1.25 14.81 7.53
CA PHE A 297 -0.37 15.91 7.91
C PHE A 297 -0.55 17.12 6.99
N ASP A 298 -0.38 18.30 7.56
CA ASP A 298 -0.14 19.54 6.83
C ASP A 298 1.33 19.61 6.41
N ARG A 299 1.60 19.74 5.11
CA ARG A 299 2.97 19.95 4.62
C ARG A 299 3.28 21.43 4.58
N ASN A 300 4.40 21.82 5.19
CA ASN A 300 4.97 23.15 5.00
C ASN A 300 5.79 23.17 3.70
N PRO A 301 5.37 23.90 2.64
CA PRO A 301 6.04 23.85 1.34
C PRO A 301 7.45 24.46 1.35
N SER A 302 7.77 25.30 2.34
CA SER A 302 9.08 25.96 2.44
C SER A 302 10.13 25.08 3.13
N SER A 303 9.72 24.30 4.14
CA SER A 303 10.63 23.46 4.94
C SER A 303 10.50 21.96 4.66
N ASN A 304 9.42 21.54 3.99
CA ASN A 304 8.99 20.16 3.81
C ASN A 304 8.72 19.40 5.13
N GLU A 305 8.57 20.11 6.24
CA GLU A 305 8.13 19.52 7.50
C GLU A 305 6.64 19.12 7.44
N LEU A 306 6.28 18.11 8.23
CA LEU A 306 4.92 17.61 8.37
C LEU A 306 4.37 18.03 9.74
N GLU A 307 3.32 18.86 9.71
CA GLU A 307 2.66 19.44 10.87
C GLU A 307 1.19 18.98 10.93
N GLY A 308 0.42 19.42 11.93
CA GLY A 308 -1.05 19.25 11.91
C GLY A 308 -1.55 17.80 11.86
N ARG A 309 -1.04 16.93 12.75
CA ARG A 309 -1.38 15.49 12.78
C ARG A 309 -2.86 15.25 13.09
N ARG A 310 -3.60 14.68 12.14
CA ARG A 310 -4.93 14.11 12.35
C ARG A 310 -4.93 12.63 12.02
N THR A 311 -5.52 11.80 12.87
CA THR A 311 -5.64 10.36 12.62
C THR A 311 -7.09 9.98 12.38
N ILE A 312 -7.32 9.21 11.32
CA ILE A 312 -8.58 8.55 11.03
C ILE A 312 -8.40 7.07 11.37
N VAL A 313 -9.25 6.55 12.24
CA VAL A 313 -9.30 5.12 12.54
C VAL A 313 -10.09 4.42 11.44
N VAL A 314 -9.60 3.28 11.00
CA VAL A 314 -10.24 2.44 9.97
C VAL A 314 -10.50 1.04 10.55
N PRO A 315 -11.46 0.27 10.01
CA PRO A 315 -11.81 -1.03 10.58
C PRO A 315 -10.73 -2.09 10.38
N ASN A 316 -10.03 -2.05 9.25
CA ASN A 316 -9.10 -3.09 8.80
C ASN A 316 -7.66 -2.56 8.67
N LEU A 317 -6.68 -3.45 8.52
CA LEU A 317 -5.30 -3.05 8.27
C LEU A 317 -5.22 -2.39 6.89
N VAL A 318 -4.76 -1.14 6.81
CA VAL A 318 -4.51 -0.44 5.55
C VAL A 318 -3.06 -0.64 5.17
N ASP A 319 -2.83 -1.08 3.95
CA ASP A 319 -1.50 -1.30 3.40
C ASP A 319 -1.10 -0.04 2.60
N ASN A 320 -1.34 -0.02 1.29
CA ASN A 320 -1.06 1.13 0.43
C ASN A 320 -2.25 2.10 0.31
N VAL A 321 -1.93 3.41 0.19
CA VAL A 321 -2.90 4.48 -0.08
C VAL A 321 -2.55 5.30 -1.34
N ILE A 322 -3.57 5.68 -2.10
CA ILE A 322 -3.44 6.36 -3.39
C ILE A 322 -4.47 7.49 -3.48
N PHE A 323 -4.01 8.70 -3.75
CA PHE A 323 -4.87 9.83 -4.10
C PHE A 323 -5.32 9.73 -5.56
N ASP A 324 -6.63 9.88 -5.79
CA ASP A 324 -7.19 10.08 -7.13
C ASP A 324 -7.37 11.56 -7.41
N ASP A 325 -6.67 12.04 -8.43
CA ASP A 325 -6.65 13.44 -8.85
C ASP A 325 -7.97 13.90 -9.47
N VAL A 326 -8.81 12.96 -9.93
CA VAL A 326 -10.11 13.26 -10.52
C VAL A 326 -11.17 13.46 -9.44
N SER A 327 -11.35 12.50 -8.52
CA SER A 327 -12.36 12.63 -7.47
C SER A 327 -11.90 13.46 -6.27
N GLY A 328 -10.58 13.62 -6.09
CA GLY A 328 -9.99 14.25 -4.91
C GLY A 328 -10.04 13.36 -3.66
N ASN A 329 -10.33 12.07 -3.81
CA ASN A 329 -10.40 11.11 -2.70
C ASN A 329 -9.10 10.32 -2.56
N VAL A 330 -8.90 9.71 -1.40
CA VAL A 330 -7.80 8.77 -1.16
C VAL A 330 -8.37 7.37 -1.03
N TYR A 331 -7.86 6.43 -1.81
CA TYR A 331 -8.23 5.02 -1.74
C TYR A 331 -7.13 4.24 -1.01
N GLY A 332 -7.51 3.21 -0.25
CA GLY A 332 -6.55 2.34 0.44
C GLY A 332 -6.97 0.88 0.34
N GLY A 333 -6.03 0.00 0.00
CA GLY A 333 -6.26 -1.44 0.07
C GLY A 333 -6.26 -1.88 1.53
N THR A 334 -7.17 -2.79 1.89
CA THR A 334 -7.25 -3.34 3.24
C THR A 334 -7.08 -4.84 3.28
N ILE A 335 -6.28 -5.29 4.25
CA ILE A 335 -6.19 -6.69 4.64
C ILE A 335 -7.16 -6.87 5.80
N ASN A 336 -8.21 -7.66 5.56
CA ASN A 336 -9.18 -8.02 6.58
C ASN A 336 -8.80 -9.40 7.12
N ASN A 337 -9.16 -9.67 8.38
CA ASN A 337 -8.86 -10.93 9.04
C ASN A 337 -7.36 -11.32 8.95
N LEU A 338 -6.50 -10.45 9.49
CA LEU A 338 -5.05 -10.66 9.44
C LEU A 338 -4.64 -12.00 10.08
N TRP A 339 -5.37 -12.47 11.12
CA TRP A 339 -5.17 -13.77 11.74
C TRP A 339 -5.30 -14.90 10.73
N TYR A 340 -6.40 -14.92 9.97
CA TYR A 340 -6.64 -15.96 8.98
C TYR A 340 -5.59 -15.93 7.87
N THR A 341 -5.30 -14.72 7.37
CA THR A 341 -4.32 -14.47 6.30
C THR A 341 -2.90 -14.90 6.69
N VAL A 342 -2.49 -14.69 7.95
CA VAL A 342 -1.12 -14.97 8.39
C VAL A 342 -0.95 -16.35 9.04
N PHE A 343 -1.96 -16.85 9.77
CA PHE A 343 -1.78 -18.03 10.64
C PHE A 343 -2.64 -19.25 10.26
N VAL A 344 -3.81 -19.09 9.64
CA VAL A 344 -4.71 -20.22 9.36
C VAL A 344 -4.48 -20.78 7.96
N HIS A 345 -4.47 -19.91 6.95
CA HIS A 345 -4.10 -20.25 5.58
C HIS A 345 -2.91 -19.39 5.15
N PRO A 346 -1.73 -19.58 5.77
CA PRO A 346 -0.52 -18.95 5.25
C PRO A 346 -0.31 -19.49 3.84
N PHE A 347 -0.56 -18.66 2.84
CA PHE A 347 -0.29 -18.82 1.42
C PHE A 347 -0.27 -20.22 0.76
N PRO A 348 -0.79 -20.38 -0.47
CA PRO A 348 -1.51 -19.42 -1.31
C PRO A 348 -2.91 -19.97 -1.64
N GLU A 349 -3.67 -20.43 -0.66
CA GLU A 349 -5.00 -20.97 -0.93
C GLU A 349 -6.05 -19.86 -0.84
N GLU A 350 -6.85 -19.72 -1.92
CA GLU A 350 -8.05 -18.90 -1.88
C GLU A 350 -8.99 -19.45 -0.79
N SER A 351 -9.54 -18.55 0.01
CA SER A 351 -10.52 -18.91 1.03
C SER A 351 -11.62 -17.88 1.10
N GLU A 352 -12.87 -18.36 1.20
CA GLU A 352 -14.04 -17.51 1.42
C GLU A 352 -13.96 -16.78 2.77
N ASP A 353 -13.22 -17.31 3.73
CA ASP A 353 -13.03 -16.71 5.06
C ASP A 353 -11.91 -15.63 5.07
N SER A 354 -11.09 -15.56 4.02
CA SER A 354 -10.03 -14.56 3.87
C SER A 354 -10.55 -13.40 3.03
N THR A 355 -11.19 -12.44 3.70
CA THR A 355 -11.69 -11.24 3.03
C THR A 355 -10.64 -10.14 3.02
N SER A 356 -10.77 -9.22 2.09
CA SER A 356 -9.96 -8.01 1.98
C SER A 356 -10.75 -6.97 1.20
N GLY A 357 -10.34 -5.71 1.29
CA GLY A 357 -11.22 -4.63 0.86
C GLY A 357 -10.53 -3.42 0.27
N LEU A 358 -11.39 -2.44 0.00
CA LEU A 358 -11.02 -1.11 -0.42
C LEU A 358 -11.73 -0.13 0.49
N ILE A 359 -10.98 0.80 1.08
CA ILE A 359 -11.53 1.95 1.77
C ILE A 359 -11.32 3.22 0.94
N GLU A 360 -12.11 4.23 1.25
CA GLU A 360 -12.03 5.55 0.66
C GLU A 360 -12.10 6.61 1.75
N LEU A 361 -11.20 7.59 1.68
CA LEU A 361 -11.31 8.86 2.39
C LEU A 361 -11.88 9.91 1.42
N ALA A 362 -13.13 10.27 1.64
CA ALA A 362 -13.81 11.31 0.88
C ALA A 362 -13.63 12.68 1.52
N PHE A 363 -13.41 13.70 0.69
CA PHE A 363 -13.32 15.09 1.16
C PHE A 363 -14.71 15.74 1.19
N ASN A 364 -15.26 15.96 2.39
CA ASN A 364 -16.58 16.59 2.54
C ASN A 364 -16.46 18.13 2.50
N GLN A 365 -16.83 18.74 1.37
CA GLN A 365 -16.83 20.19 1.19
C GLN A 365 -18.04 20.91 1.80
N GLU A 366 -19.12 20.19 2.13
CA GLU A 366 -20.42 20.80 2.48
C GLU A 366 -20.46 21.34 3.91
N ASN A 367 -19.51 20.98 4.78
CA ASN A 367 -19.42 21.47 6.16
C ASN A 367 -18.84 22.90 6.30
N LYS A 368 -19.00 23.78 5.30
CA LYS A 368 -18.41 25.12 5.26
C LYS A 368 -19.02 26.15 6.22
N GLU A 369 -20.13 25.84 6.90
CA GLU A 369 -20.74 26.76 7.86
C GLU A 369 -20.34 26.42 9.31
N GLY A 370 -19.19 26.96 9.75
CA GLY A 370 -18.90 27.17 11.18
C GLY A 370 -17.98 26.16 11.87
N SER A 371 -17.58 25.06 11.22
CA SER A 371 -16.54 24.16 11.71
C SER A 371 -15.28 24.31 10.87
N SER A 372 -14.20 24.84 11.45
CA SER A 372 -12.90 25.00 10.78
C SER A 372 -12.17 23.68 10.52
N SER A 373 -12.76 22.54 10.89
CA SER A 373 -12.21 21.23 10.56
C SER A 373 -12.74 20.78 9.20
N THR A 374 -11.88 20.84 8.19
CA THR A 374 -12.07 20.08 6.94
C THR A 374 -12.14 18.61 7.29
N LEU A 375 -13.29 17.95 7.12
CA LEU A 375 -13.48 16.55 7.52
C LEU A 375 -13.26 15.64 6.31
N TRP A 376 -12.10 14.97 6.31
CA TRP A 376 -11.95 13.72 5.59
C TRP A 376 -12.76 12.66 6.32
N GLU A 377 -13.64 11.98 5.59
CA GLU A 377 -14.53 10.94 6.10
C GLU A 377 -14.14 9.61 5.46
N MET A 378 -13.99 8.58 6.30
CA MET A 378 -13.70 7.23 5.82
C MET A 378 -14.98 6.47 5.57
N ARG A 379 -15.02 5.74 4.46
CA ARG A 379 -16.00 4.69 4.20
C ARG A 379 -15.33 3.44 3.65
N GLU A 380 -15.88 2.28 3.97
CA GLU A 380 -15.57 1.04 3.29
C GLU A 380 -16.32 1.02 1.94
N VAL A 381 -15.58 0.78 0.86
CA VAL A 381 -16.12 0.75 -0.51
C VAL A 381 -16.47 -0.68 -0.92
N LEU A 382 -15.61 -1.62 -0.53
CA LEU A 382 -15.70 -3.02 -0.91
C LEU A 382 -15.08 -3.88 0.18
N SER A 383 -15.67 -5.05 0.43
CA SER A 383 -15.00 -6.19 1.04
C SER A 383 -15.30 -7.45 0.23
N SER A 384 -14.27 -8.19 -0.17
CA SER A 384 -14.39 -9.37 -1.03
C SER A 384 -13.49 -10.50 -0.54
N SER A 385 -13.95 -11.74 -0.70
CA SER A 385 -13.14 -12.96 -0.55
C SER A 385 -12.49 -13.41 -1.86
N LYS A 386 -12.81 -12.78 -2.99
CA LYS A 386 -12.27 -13.17 -4.30
C LYS A 386 -10.79 -12.89 -4.42
N LEU A 387 -10.30 -11.84 -3.74
CA LEU A 387 -8.90 -11.48 -3.66
C LEU A 387 -8.59 -11.14 -2.22
N ASN A 388 -7.73 -11.93 -1.58
CA ASN A 388 -7.28 -11.68 -0.22
C ASN A 388 -6.00 -10.84 -0.20
N ALA A 389 -5.73 -10.26 0.97
CA ALA A 389 -4.67 -9.29 1.24
C ALA A 389 -4.56 -8.21 0.15
N ILE A 390 -5.68 -7.55 -0.14
CA ILE A 390 -5.72 -6.39 -1.05
C ILE A 390 -4.81 -5.32 -0.45
N SER A 391 -3.65 -5.11 -1.06
CA SER A 391 -2.67 -4.15 -0.59
C SER A 391 -2.96 -2.76 -1.12
N ASN A 392 -3.52 -2.66 -2.33
CA ASN A 392 -3.80 -1.41 -2.98
C ASN A 392 -5.16 -1.44 -3.68
N GLY A 393 -5.66 -0.25 -3.97
CA GLY A 393 -6.69 -0.12 -4.98
C GLY A 393 -6.90 1.33 -5.35
N LEU A 394 -7.45 1.53 -6.54
CA LEU A 394 -7.76 2.85 -7.07
C LEU A 394 -9.01 2.77 -7.94
N ARG A 395 -9.58 3.94 -8.25
CA ARG A 395 -10.70 4.06 -9.16
C ARG A 395 -10.22 4.35 -10.59
N MET A 396 -10.65 3.53 -11.53
CA MET A 396 -10.51 3.75 -12.98
C MET A 396 -11.89 3.87 -13.61
N ASN A 397 -12.34 5.11 -13.85
CA ASN A 397 -13.65 5.41 -14.40
C ASN A 397 -14.78 4.79 -13.54
N LYS A 398 -15.48 3.79 -14.08
CA LYS A 398 -16.57 3.07 -13.41
C LYS A 398 -16.14 1.77 -12.75
N PHE A 399 -14.84 1.53 -12.61
CA PHE A 399 -14.30 0.35 -11.96
C PHE A 399 -13.38 0.73 -10.81
N TYR A 400 -13.37 -0.11 -9.78
CA TYR A 400 -12.27 -0.22 -8.85
C TYR A 400 -11.32 -1.31 -9.33
N VAL A 401 -10.02 -1.03 -9.24
CA VAL A 401 -8.95 -1.94 -9.61
C VAL A 401 -8.09 -2.15 -8.38
N MET A 402 -7.93 -3.40 -7.98
CA MET A 402 -7.25 -3.78 -6.74
C MET A 402 -6.25 -4.89 -6.99
N GLY A 403 -5.06 -4.75 -6.41
CA GLY A 403 -4.02 -5.75 -6.40
C GLY A 403 -3.83 -6.35 -5.00
N ALA A 404 -3.40 -7.61 -4.98
CA ALA A 404 -3.00 -8.28 -3.76
C ALA A 404 -1.51 -8.05 -3.50
N GLY A 405 -1.17 -7.80 -2.23
CA GLY A 405 0.21 -7.61 -1.78
C GLY A 405 1.03 -8.88 -1.85
N GLY A 406 2.29 -8.76 -1.41
CA GLY A 406 3.17 -9.91 -1.26
C GLY A 406 2.58 -11.01 -0.39
N LEU A 407 1.62 -10.66 0.50
CA LEU A 407 0.79 -11.46 1.42
C LEU A 407 -0.40 -12.21 0.81
N GLY A 408 -0.84 -11.81 -0.38
CA GLY A 408 -2.10 -12.27 -0.96
C GLY A 408 -1.96 -13.23 -2.12
N TYR A 409 -3.09 -13.71 -2.60
CA TYR A 409 -3.16 -14.55 -3.79
C TYR A 409 -2.90 -13.71 -5.05
N PRO A 410 -2.13 -14.22 -6.03
CA PRO A 410 -1.87 -13.51 -7.27
C PRO A 410 -3.13 -13.02 -7.99
N GLY A 411 -3.00 -11.91 -8.71
CA GLY A 411 -4.03 -11.42 -9.62
C GLY A 411 -4.53 -10.02 -9.31
N LEU A 412 -5.51 -9.62 -10.11
CA LEU A 412 -6.11 -8.30 -10.10
C LEU A 412 -7.63 -8.46 -9.97
N LEU A 413 -8.25 -7.73 -9.04
CA LEU A 413 -9.70 -7.72 -8.86
C LEU A 413 -10.28 -6.44 -9.48
N ILE A 414 -11.21 -6.62 -10.42
CA ILE A 414 -11.93 -5.54 -11.08
C ILE A 414 -13.38 -5.54 -10.61
N CYS A 415 -13.81 -4.47 -9.95
CA CYS A 415 -15.17 -4.34 -9.41
C CYS A 415 -15.88 -3.13 -10.00
N PRO A 416 -17.20 -3.18 -10.26
CA PRO A 416 -17.97 -1.98 -10.61
C PRO A 416 -17.94 -0.93 -9.49
N ALA A 417 -17.86 0.35 -9.84
CA ALA A 417 -17.97 1.46 -8.90
C ALA A 417 -19.45 1.77 -8.59
N ALA A 418 -19.78 1.96 -7.31
CA ALA A 418 -21.16 1.97 -6.81
C ALA A 418 -22.05 3.15 -7.27
N GLU A 419 -21.53 4.14 -8.02
CA GLU A 419 -22.33 5.27 -8.53
C GLU A 419 -23.47 4.85 -9.49
N GLU A 420 -23.43 3.61 -10.02
CA GLU A 420 -24.51 3.01 -10.81
C GLU A 420 -25.47 2.13 -9.97
N ALA A 421 -25.03 1.62 -8.81
CA ALA A 421 -25.83 0.71 -7.99
C ALA A 421 -27.03 1.43 -7.33
N GLU A 422 -26.81 2.62 -6.77
CA GLU A 422 -27.89 3.41 -6.13
C GLU A 422 -28.91 3.97 -7.12
N LYS A 423 -28.49 4.26 -8.37
CA LYS A 423 -29.42 4.68 -9.44
C LYS A 423 -30.22 3.50 -10.02
N SER A 424 -29.67 2.28 -9.99
CA SER A 424 -30.42 1.08 -10.40
C SER A 424 -31.52 0.70 -9.39
N ASN A 425 -31.24 0.86 -8.09
CA ASN A 425 -32.19 0.52 -7.02
C ASN A 425 -33.27 1.57 -6.75
N THR A 426 -33.13 2.79 -7.29
CA THR A 426 -34.16 3.84 -7.17
C THR A 426 -35.20 3.81 -8.29
N LEU A 427 -34.97 3.03 -9.36
CA LEU A 427 -35.95 2.84 -10.44
C LEU A 427 -36.95 1.70 -10.17
N ASP A 428 -36.60 0.72 -9.33
CA ASP A 428 -37.55 -0.24 -8.77
C ASP A 428 -38.09 0.28 -7.44
N GLY A 429 -38.96 1.29 -7.52
CA GLY A 429 -39.57 1.93 -6.37
C GLY A 429 -40.42 0.97 -5.53
N ASN A 430 -39.80 0.24 -4.60
CA ASN A 430 -40.48 -0.28 -3.40
C ASN A 430 -39.59 -0.87 -2.29
N THR A 431 -38.30 -0.56 -2.21
CA THR A 431 -37.46 -1.13 -1.14
C THR A 431 -37.32 -0.16 0.02
N LYS A 432 -38.00 -0.48 1.13
CA LYS A 432 -37.80 0.15 2.44
C LYS A 432 -36.32 0.14 2.77
N ARG A 433 -35.72 1.32 2.98
CA ARG A 433 -34.45 1.46 3.72
C ARG A 433 -34.60 0.71 5.04
N SER A 434 -33.92 -0.42 5.19
CA SER A 434 -33.67 -0.96 6.52
C SER A 434 -32.67 -0.02 7.18
N GLU A 435 -33.08 0.57 8.30
CA GLU A 435 -32.16 1.22 9.21
C GLU A 435 -31.14 0.17 9.66
N LEU A 436 -29.89 0.37 9.23
CA LEU A 436 -28.68 -0.21 9.81
C LEU A 436 -27.98 0.88 10.61
#